data_AF-W7EVF1-F1
#
_entry.id   AF-W7EVF1-F1
#
_cell.length_a   1.000
_cell.length_b   1.000
_cell.length_c   1.000
_cell.angle_alpha   90.00
_cell.angle_beta   90.00
_cell.angle_gamma   90.00
#
_symmetry.space_group_name_H-M   'P 1'
#
loop_
_entity.id
_entity.type
_entity.pdbx_description
1 polymer ?
#
loop_
_entity_poly.entity_id
_entity_poly.type
_entity_poly.pdbx_seq_one_letter_code
_entity_poly.pdbx_strand_id
1 'polypeptide(L)'
;MIFIYFFFVTLIIINLNTIESKYLFGYSYNGNPKCPINILYDKKYIYSFILNNNKRNTYNSRIKCAKKSSIIPNEIVEGKVRLRFAPSPTGFLHVGGCRTFLYNYILSKQMNGSLILRLEDTDIKRNTKDSLDEIIKDLNWLNLTWDEGPDKVGEYGPYKQSEKIQLYKKIAHQFVNEGKAYFCFCSKEELQEIKEKSKMMKKKYIYNRKCRDMNNEQIKMKLEQNIAYTIRFKSPLKRKIILKDILKGDIIDEVLEDFIILRSNELPTYNFSVSVDDYLMKITHVIRGVEHISNTFKQILILETLNADIPHYAHIPVITTEEKKKISKRNNEYLIRNLREEGFKPECVVNYMTTLGWGSISKKEIYTMSELIDTFNIHKLNKSSVVFDIKKLKWMNKKYMLEQDNETYVREAEEYMINNNILSSNEYKEFVELCVDIFKYEVHNYSELKECILNALKYEHHVNDPLNTDDIYLKQVSFLLYDWFRKNDVKDNTEYLEMKMIDDFDSLIDDIVKSTNLKKNQVLLKIRLLLTFQSKGIPFIYLIKLWASARKHNIPNYFSLKKRFLHLKNLFKF
;
A
#
# COMPACT_ATOMS: atom_id res chain seq x y z
N MET A 1 -9.46 12.81 -45.65
CA MET A 1 -10.14 11.55 -46.05
C MET A 1 -9.08 10.46 -46.23
N ILE A 2 -8.99 9.53 -45.26
CA ILE A 2 -8.66 8.08 -45.30
C ILE A 2 -7.53 7.61 -46.27
N PHE A 3 -6.31 7.24 -45.82
CA PHE A 3 -5.77 5.96 -45.23
C PHE A 3 -5.43 4.84 -46.25
N ILE A 4 -4.13 4.52 -46.49
CA ILE A 4 -3.26 3.38 -45.99
C ILE A 4 -3.44 2.04 -46.75
N TYR A 5 -2.47 1.54 -47.53
CA TYR A 5 -1.24 0.71 -47.25
C TYR A 5 -1.47 -0.75 -46.80
N PHE A 6 -0.93 -1.75 -47.52
CA PHE A 6 -0.41 -3.01 -46.94
C PHE A 6 0.53 -3.76 -47.90
N PHE A 7 1.64 -4.29 -47.35
CA PHE A 7 2.81 -4.87 -48.05
C PHE A 7 2.90 -6.39 -47.81
N PHE A 8 3.46 -7.08 -48.82
CA PHE A 8 3.63 -8.53 -49.02
C PHE A 8 4.81 -9.17 -48.24
N VAL A 9 4.75 -10.49 -48.03
CA VAL A 9 5.66 -11.55 -48.58
C VAL A 9 5.76 -12.77 -47.64
N THR A 10 5.53 -13.95 -48.23
CA THR A 10 5.67 -15.33 -47.73
C THR A 10 6.75 -16.10 -48.54
N LEU A 11 7.11 -17.34 -48.10
CA LEU A 11 7.83 -18.47 -48.79
C LEU A 11 9.40 -18.45 -48.74
N ILE A 12 10.21 -19.53 -48.56
CA ILE A 12 10.21 -21.03 -48.74
C ILE A 12 11.37 -21.65 -47.87
N ILE A 13 11.18 -22.71 -47.04
CA ILE A 13 11.49 -24.17 -47.12
C ILE A 13 12.87 -24.67 -47.69
N ILE A 14 13.55 -25.56 -46.91
CA ILE A 14 14.32 -26.80 -47.26
C ILE A 14 15.81 -26.88 -46.81
N ASN A 15 16.06 -27.90 -45.96
CA ASN A 15 17.25 -28.76 -45.70
C ASN A 15 18.69 -28.27 -45.91
N LEU A 16 19.58 -28.61 -44.96
CA LEU A 16 20.66 -29.59 -45.17
C LEU A 16 21.33 -29.98 -43.83
N ASN A 17 21.36 -31.29 -43.58
CA ASN A 17 22.18 -31.98 -42.59
C ASN A 17 23.45 -32.52 -43.28
N THR A 18 24.47 -32.86 -42.47
CA THR A 18 25.73 -33.57 -42.77
C THR A 18 26.91 -32.73 -43.27
N ILE A 19 27.98 -32.70 -42.47
CA ILE A 19 29.34 -33.20 -42.80
C ILE A 19 30.13 -33.35 -41.49
N GLU A 20 30.67 -34.55 -41.31
CA GLU A 20 31.56 -35.00 -40.23
C GLU A 20 33.04 -34.76 -40.54
N SER A 21 33.79 -34.42 -39.49
CA SER A 21 35.12 -34.94 -39.13
C SER A 21 36.41 -34.47 -39.84
N LYS A 22 37.45 -34.44 -38.97
CA LYS A 22 38.91 -34.52 -39.19
C LYS A 22 39.63 -33.23 -39.60
N TYR A 23 40.48 -32.70 -38.72
CA TYR A 23 41.92 -32.95 -38.75
C TYR A 23 42.62 -32.52 -37.44
N LEU A 24 43.61 -33.34 -37.07
CA LEU A 24 44.55 -33.24 -35.95
C LEU A 24 45.67 -32.19 -36.20
N PHE A 25 46.54 -32.04 -35.18
CA PHE A 25 47.80 -31.29 -35.03
C PHE A 25 47.61 -29.90 -34.37
N GLY A 26 48.28 -29.53 -33.28
CA GLY A 26 49.51 -30.02 -32.65
C GLY A 26 50.43 -28.80 -32.37
N TYR A 27 51.10 -28.78 -31.22
CA TYR A 27 52.11 -27.81 -30.73
C TYR A 27 51.68 -26.63 -29.82
N SER A 28 51.56 -26.94 -28.53
CA SER A 28 52.45 -26.54 -27.42
C SER A 28 53.33 -25.26 -27.45
N TYR A 29 53.29 -24.55 -26.31
CA TYR A 29 54.33 -23.80 -25.57
C TYR A 29 54.42 -22.24 -25.60
N ASN A 30 54.14 -21.69 -24.40
CA ASN A 30 54.78 -20.60 -23.63
C ASN A 30 54.89 -19.15 -24.15
N GLY A 31 54.41 -18.21 -23.30
CA GLY A 31 54.99 -16.87 -23.16
C GLY A 31 53.99 -15.74 -22.88
N ASN A 32 53.75 -15.41 -21.61
CA ASN A 32 53.37 -14.04 -21.18
C ASN A 32 54.62 -13.15 -21.26
N PRO A 33 54.58 -11.78 -21.24
CA PRO A 33 53.44 -10.88 -20.98
C PRO A 33 53.35 -9.65 -21.93
N LYS A 34 52.20 -8.94 -21.92
CA LYS A 34 52.02 -7.46 -21.94
C LYS A 34 50.68 -7.07 -22.59
N CYS A 35 49.83 -6.39 -21.82
CA CYS A 35 48.76 -5.50 -22.28
C CYS A 35 49.37 -4.30 -23.05
N PRO A 36 48.62 -3.47 -23.81
CA PRO A 36 47.16 -3.39 -23.93
C PRO A 36 46.63 -3.24 -25.38
N ILE A 37 45.36 -3.55 -25.64
CA ILE A 37 44.53 -2.84 -26.64
C ILE A 37 43.05 -3.05 -26.31
N ASN A 38 42.37 -1.92 -26.11
CA ASN A 38 40.92 -1.78 -26.06
C ASN A 38 40.31 -2.15 -27.41
N ILE A 39 39.45 -3.16 -27.46
CA ILE A 39 38.32 -3.18 -28.39
C ILE A 39 37.09 -3.69 -27.63
N LEU A 40 36.20 -2.75 -27.35
CA LEU A 40 34.79 -2.99 -27.06
C LEU A 40 34.18 -3.83 -28.19
N TYR A 41 33.55 -4.96 -27.89
CA TYR A 41 32.28 -5.31 -28.52
C TYR A 41 31.46 -6.26 -27.64
N ASP A 42 30.30 -5.74 -27.30
CA ASP A 42 29.21 -6.30 -26.53
C ASP A 42 28.48 -7.35 -27.38
N LYS A 43 28.24 -8.57 -26.86
CA LYS A 43 27.10 -9.43 -27.22
C LYS A 43 26.91 -10.60 -26.26
N LYS A 44 26.14 -10.27 -25.23
CA LYS A 44 25.16 -11.09 -24.50
C LYS A 44 24.55 -12.29 -25.26
N TYR A 45 24.47 -13.40 -24.50
CA TYR A 45 23.46 -14.47 -24.47
C TYR A 45 23.20 -15.28 -25.75
N ILE A 46 23.31 -16.61 -25.64
CA ILE A 46 22.20 -17.60 -25.74
C ILE A 46 22.79 -18.98 -25.35
N TYR A 47 21.94 -19.85 -24.79
CA TYR A 47 22.13 -21.28 -24.44
C TYR A 47 22.60 -21.64 -23.01
N SER A 48 21.63 -21.75 -22.10
CA SER A 48 21.48 -23.00 -21.32
C SER A 48 20.08 -23.06 -20.69
N PHE A 49 19.13 -23.65 -21.41
CA PHE A 49 17.95 -24.27 -20.81
C PHE A 49 17.97 -25.73 -21.27
N ILE A 50 17.65 -26.64 -20.35
CA ILE A 50 17.59 -28.10 -20.50
C ILE A 50 18.95 -28.80 -20.38
N LEU A 51 19.26 -29.29 -19.17
CA LEU A 51 19.48 -30.72 -18.89
C LEU A 51 19.70 -30.96 -17.38
N ASN A 52 19.09 -32.06 -16.91
CA ASN A 52 19.39 -32.86 -15.71
C ASN A 52 18.68 -32.55 -14.38
N ASN A 53 17.55 -33.24 -14.22
CA ASN A 53 17.21 -33.95 -12.99
C ASN A 53 18.30 -34.97 -12.61
N ASN A 54 18.41 -35.21 -11.30
CA ASN A 54 19.11 -36.32 -10.63
C ASN A 54 20.65 -36.31 -10.67
N LYS A 55 21.25 -35.74 -9.61
CA LYS A 55 22.20 -36.45 -8.73
C LYS A 55 22.51 -35.63 -7.49
N ARG A 56 22.28 -36.22 -6.32
CA ARG A 56 22.90 -35.82 -5.05
C ARG A 56 24.41 -35.79 -5.25
N ASN A 57 25.03 -34.64 -5.03
CA ASN A 57 26.47 -34.55 -4.78
C ASN A 57 26.75 -33.36 -3.88
N THR A 58 27.15 -33.67 -2.65
CA THR A 58 27.76 -32.75 -1.69
C THR A 58 29.05 -32.21 -2.28
N TYR A 59 29.06 -30.94 -2.66
CA TYR A 59 30.29 -30.20 -2.97
C TYR A 59 30.36 -28.93 -2.12
N ASN A 60 31.33 -28.92 -1.20
CA ASN A 60 31.85 -27.74 -0.55
C ASN A 60 32.38 -26.77 -1.60
N SER A 61 31.57 -25.79 -2.00
CA SER A 61 32.06 -24.62 -2.72
C SER A 61 32.19 -23.47 -1.73
N ARG A 62 33.43 -23.11 -1.39
CA ARG A 62 33.79 -21.81 -0.82
C ARG A 62 33.22 -20.74 -1.74
N ILE A 63 32.07 -20.17 -1.37
CA ILE A 63 31.55 -18.97 -2.00
C ILE A 63 32.57 -17.88 -1.73
N LYS A 64 33.34 -17.51 -2.76
CA LYS A 64 34.04 -16.22 -2.79
C LYS A 64 32.95 -15.17 -2.63
N CYS A 65 32.85 -14.63 -1.42
CA CYS A 65 31.99 -13.52 -1.07
C CYS A 65 32.36 -12.37 -2.01
N ALA A 66 31.58 -12.19 -3.07
CA ALA A 66 31.66 -10.99 -3.89
C ALA A 66 31.41 -9.82 -2.94
N LYS A 67 32.38 -8.91 -2.82
CA LYS A 67 32.27 -7.71 -1.99
C LYS A 67 30.91 -7.06 -2.28
N LYS A 68 30.02 -7.04 -1.27
CA LYS A 68 28.79 -6.23 -1.27
C LYS A 68 29.23 -4.80 -1.59
N SER A 69 28.99 -4.33 -2.82
CA SER A 69 29.05 -2.90 -3.09
C SER A 69 27.90 -2.27 -2.31
N SER A 70 28.22 -1.58 -1.22
CA SER A 70 27.23 -0.82 -0.44
C SER A 70 26.50 0.13 -1.39
N ILE A 71 25.17 -0.03 -1.48
CA ILE A 71 24.30 0.63 -2.47
C ILE A 71 24.06 2.11 -2.14
N ILE A 72 24.51 2.53 -0.95
CA ILE A 72 24.59 3.91 -0.49
C ILE A 72 26.06 4.10 -0.13
N PRO A 73 26.72 5.21 -0.50
CA PRO A 73 28.07 5.46 -0.01
C PRO A 73 28.03 5.27 1.51
N ASN A 74 28.99 4.51 2.05
CA ASN A 74 29.39 4.71 3.44
C ASN A 74 29.96 6.12 3.53
N GLU A 75 29.12 7.16 3.43
CA GLU A 75 29.40 8.40 4.11
C GLU A 75 29.48 7.97 5.57
N ILE A 76 30.69 8.04 6.11
CA ILE A 76 31.05 7.49 7.41
C ILE A 76 30.19 8.21 8.43
N VAL A 77 29.06 7.60 8.80
CA VAL A 77 28.26 8.04 9.94
C VAL A 77 28.99 7.51 11.17
N GLU A 78 29.41 8.42 12.04
CA GLU A 78 30.02 8.04 13.30
C GLU A 78 28.91 7.44 14.21
N GLY A 79 29.01 6.15 14.50
CA GLY A 79 28.02 5.41 15.30
C GLY A 79 26.98 4.62 14.50
N LYS A 80 25.99 4.06 15.21
CA LYS A 80 24.95 3.21 14.61
C LYS A 80 23.94 4.08 13.84
N VAL A 81 23.61 3.69 12.60
CA VAL A 81 22.57 4.34 11.80
C VAL A 81 21.21 4.26 12.50
N ARG A 82 20.51 5.39 12.59
CA ARG A 82 19.18 5.53 13.21
C ARG A 82 18.24 6.31 12.30
N LEU A 83 17.08 5.70 12.03
CA LEU A 83 16.00 6.21 11.20
C LEU A 83 14.72 6.32 12.02
N ARG A 84 13.75 7.11 11.58
CA ARG A 84 12.47 7.19 12.27
C ARG A 84 11.28 7.37 11.34
N PHE A 85 10.17 6.77 11.73
CA PHE A 85 8.84 7.15 11.29
C PHE A 85 8.15 7.95 12.39
N ALA A 86 7.76 9.18 12.08
CA ALA A 86 7.23 10.11 13.07
C ALA A 86 5.82 10.61 12.69
N PRO A 87 4.76 9.79 12.86
CA PRO A 87 3.41 10.20 12.51
C PRO A 87 2.80 11.09 13.59
N SER A 88 2.06 12.12 13.17
CA SER A 88 1.09 12.79 14.04
C SER A 88 -0.21 11.97 14.05
N PRO A 89 -0.73 11.55 15.22
CA PRO A 89 -1.91 10.68 15.37
C PRO A 89 -3.22 11.47 15.17
N THR A 90 -3.31 12.25 14.11
CA THR A 90 -4.47 13.10 13.77
C THR A 90 -5.43 12.43 12.78
N GLY A 91 -5.36 11.11 12.67
CA GLY A 91 -6.02 10.31 11.65
C GLY A 91 -5.25 9.02 11.33
N PHE A 92 -5.88 8.14 10.56
CA PHE A 92 -5.38 6.81 10.22
C PHE A 92 -4.16 6.81 9.28
N LEU A 93 -3.49 5.66 9.17
CA LEU A 93 -2.36 5.47 8.27
C LEU A 93 -2.83 5.50 6.81
N HIS A 94 -2.60 6.62 6.13
CA HIS A 94 -2.75 6.70 4.69
C HIS A 94 -1.56 6.11 3.92
N VAL A 95 -1.76 5.82 2.63
CA VAL A 95 -0.74 5.26 1.71
C VAL A 95 0.58 6.05 1.69
N GLY A 96 0.54 7.38 1.77
CA GLY A 96 1.75 8.21 1.82
C GLY A 96 2.60 7.99 3.07
N GLY A 97 1.93 7.82 4.22
CA GLY A 97 2.57 7.50 5.49
C GLY A 97 3.16 6.09 5.47
N CYS A 98 2.39 5.12 4.97
CA CYS A 98 2.84 3.74 4.83
C CYS A 98 4.12 3.63 3.98
N ARG A 99 4.16 4.33 2.83
CA ARG A 99 5.36 4.35 1.98
C ARG A 99 6.57 4.97 2.69
N THR A 100 6.35 6.05 3.44
CA THR A 100 7.40 6.68 4.22
C THR A 100 7.95 5.71 5.26
N PHE A 101 7.08 4.98 5.97
CA PHE A 101 7.49 3.93 6.91
C PHE A 101 8.33 2.86 6.20
N LEU A 102 7.82 2.31 5.10
CA LEU A 102 8.47 1.25 4.32
C LEU A 102 9.89 1.62 3.88
N TYR A 103 10.11 2.84 3.39
CA TYR A 103 11.45 3.27 3.01
C TYR A 103 12.39 3.39 4.21
N ASN A 104 11.92 3.93 5.34
CA ASN A 104 12.73 3.95 6.56
C ASN A 104 13.02 2.53 7.06
N TYR A 105 12.07 1.60 6.97
CA TYR A 105 12.23 0.19 7.33
C TYR A 105 13.26 -0.53 6.45
N ILE A 106 13.12 -0.42 5.14
CA ILE A 106 14.05 -1.07 4.20
C ILE A 106 15.46 -0.51 4.39
N LEU A 107 15.61 0.81 4.48
CA LEU A 107 16.91 1.44 4.68
C LEU A 107 17.53 1.08 6.03
N SER A 108 16.72 0.95 7.11
CA SER A 108 17.25 0.50 8.41
C SER A 108 17.82 -0.91 8.31
N LYS A 109 17.15 -1.82 7.60
CA LYS A 109 17.66 -3.18 7.39
C LYS A 109 18.89 -3.20 6.48
N GLN A 110 18.91 -2.43 5.39
CA GLN A 110 20.06 -2.33 4.49
C GLN A 110 21.32 -1.80 5.18
N MET A 111 21.16 -0.82 6.08
CA MET A 111 22.25 -0.16 6.79
C MET A 111 22.58 -0.80 8.15
N ASN A 112 21.92 -1.91 8.50
CA ASN A 112 22.02 -2.52 9.84
C ASN A 112 21.78 -1.51 10.99
N GLY A 113 20.86 -0.58 10.76
CA GLY A 113 20.48 0.49 11.68
C GLY A 113 19.28 0.16 12.55
N SER A 114 18.88 1.11 13.40
CA SER A 114 17.63 1.06 14.17
C SER A 114 16.53 1.89 13.50
N LEU A 115 15.29 1.38 13.50
CA LEU A 115 14.08 2.12 13.14
C LEU A 115 13.28 2.49 14.39
N ILE A 116 13.01 3.78 14.55
CA ILE A 116 12.27 4.34 15.67
C ILE A 116 10.85 4.75 15.23
N LEU A 117 9.83 4.35 15.98
CA LEU A 117 8.48 4.91 15.88
C LEU A 117 8.32 6.02 16.92
N ARG A 118 8.05 7.26 16.50
CA ARG A 118 7.88 8.42 17.40
C ARG A 118 6.55 9.12 17.15
N LEU A 119 5.76 9.37 18.18
CA LEU A 119 4.48 10.07 18.01
C LEU A 119 4.63 11.57 18.18
N GLU A 120 4.25 12.30 17.14
CA GLU A 120 4.27 13.77 17.14
C GLU A 120 2.89 14.30 17.56
N ASP A 121 2.55 14.06 18.82
CA ASP A 121 1.23 14.23 19.43
C ASP A 121 1.12 15.53 20.26
N THR A 122 1.83 16.59 19.87
CA THR A 122 1.77 17.88 20.58
C THR A 122 0.47 18.67 20.34
N ASP A 123 -0.32 18.34 19.31
CA ASP A 123 -1.62 18.96 19.03
C ASP A 123 -2.77 18.15 19.66
N ILE A 124 -2.91 18.27 20.99
CA ILE A 124 -3.86 17.49 21.81
C ILE A 124 -5.29 17.50 21.23
N LYS A 125 -5.74 18.63 20.67
CA LYS A 125 -7.11 18.77 20.14
C LYS A 125 -7.37 17.92 18.90
N ARG A 126 -6.32 17.57 18.15
CA ARG A 126 -6.44 16.82 16.89
C ARG A 126 -6.08 15.35 17.03
N ASN A 127 -5.43 14.97 18.12
CA ASN A 127 -5.01 13.60 18.34
C ASN A 127 -6.19 12.75 18.80
N THR A 128 -6.33 11.54 18.27
CA THR A 128 -7.24 10.54 18.83
C THR A 128 -6.46 9.29 19.19
N LYS A 129 -6.74 8.72 20.37
CA LYS A 129 -6.10 7.47 20.81
C LYS A 129 -6.31 6.35 19.78
N ASP A 130 -7.54 6.26 19.26
CA ASP A 130 -7.92 5.31 18.21
C ASP A 130 -7.05 5.42 16.95
N SER A 131 -6.56 6.62 16.60
CA SER A 131 -5.68 6.79 15.43
C SER A 131 -4.33 6.09 15.63
N LEU A 132 -3.78 6.12 16.84
CA LEU A 132 -2.49 5.48 17.13
C LEU A 132 -2.61 3.96 17.06
N ASP A 133 -3.58 3.43 17.79
CA ASP A 133 -3.77 1.98 17.90
C ASP A 133 -4.03 1.37 16.51
N GLU A 134 -4.79 2.06 15.65
CA GLU A 134 -4.99 1.65 14.27
C GLU A 134 -3.73 1.80 13.40
N ILE A 135 -2.88 2.82 13.57
CA ILE A 135 -1.59 2.90 12.87
C ILE A 135 -0.70 1.68 13.23
N ILE A 136 -0.61 1.34 14.51
CA ILE A 136 0.18 0.18 14.99
C ILE A 136 -0.39 -1.11 14.40
N LYS A 137 -1.72 -1.27 14.44
CA LYS A 137 -2.42 -2.44 13.88
C LYS A 137 -2.22 -2.56 12.36
N ASP A 138 -2.24 -1.45 11.63
CA ASP A 138 -1.98 -1.40 10.18
C ASP A 138 -0.53 -1.81 9.88
N LEU A 139 0.45 -1.31 10.64
CA LEU A 139 1.85 -1.67 10.46
C LEU A 139 2.13 -3.14 10.82
N ASN A 140 1.52 -3.64 11.90
CA ASN A 140 1.62 -5.05 12.29
C ASN A 140 1.01 -5.98 11.24
N TRP A 141 -0.15 -5.62 10.67
CA TRP A 141 -0.76 -6.37 9.57
C TRP A 141 0.18 -6.44 8.34
N LEU A 142 0.89 -5.36 8.04
CA LEU A 142 1.92 -5.33 6.98
C LEU A 142 3.22 -6.07 7.34
N ASN A 143 3.33 -6.67 8.53
CA ASN A 143 4.54 -7.26 9.10
C ASN A 143 5.72 -6.26 9.18
N LEU A 144 5.41 -5.00 9.47
CA LEU A 144 6.38 -3.90 9.56
C LEU A 144 6.65 -3.54 11.02
N THR A 145 7.83 -3.94 11.51
CA THR A 145 8.24 -3.73 12.90
C THR A 145 9.22 -2.56 13.04
N TRP A 146 9.24 -1.95 14.22
CA TRP A 146 10.28 -1.01 14.67
C TRP A 146 11.06 -1.59 15.84
N ASP A 147 12.24 -1.03 16.09
CA ASP A 147 13.17 -1.44 17.14
C ASP A 147 12.89 -0.68 18.45
N GLU A 148 12.48 0.59 18.36
CA GLU A 148 12.15 1.45 19.50
C GLU A 148 10.85 2.22 19.22
N GLY A 149 9.98 2.37 20.21
CA GLY A 149 8.71 3.08 20.03
C GLY A 149 7.84 3.16 21.28
N PRO A 150 6.61 3.70 21.16
CA PRO A 150 5.72 3.90 22.31
C PRO A 150 5.33 2.59 23.02
N ASP A 151 5.31 1.49 22.28
CA ASP A 151 5.02 0.12 22.73
C ASP A 151 6.29 -0.73 22.95
N LYS A 152 7.46 -0.23 22.53
CA LYS A 152 8.77 -0.90 22.68
C LYS A 152 9.77 0.07 23.31
N VAL A 153 9.89 -0.01 24.63
CA VAL A 153 10.83 0.82 25.40
C VAL A 153 12.25 0.60 24.87
N GLY A 154 12.96 1.70 24.66
CA GLY A 154 14.34 1.74 24.22
C GLY A 154 15.09 2.87 24.92
N GLU A 155 16.37 3.00 24.62
CA GLU A 155 17.30 3.89 25.32
C GLU A 155 16.89 5.38 25.31
N TYR A 156 16.21 5.84 24.25
CA TYR A 156 15.92 7.26 24.03
C TYR A 156 14.45 7.64 24.26
N GLY A 157 13.74 6.81 25.05
CA GLY A 157 12.38 7.08 25.46
C GLY A 157 12.25 8.35 26.33
N PRO A 158 11.04 8.88 26.53
CA PRO A 158 9.77 8.43 25.95
C PRO A 158 9.67 8.66 24.43
N TYR A 159 8.74 7.99 23.75
CA TYR A 159 8.55 8.11 22.29
C TYR A 159 7.30 8.90 21.89
N LYS A 160 6.65 9.57 22.85
CA LYS A 160 5.58 10.53 22.61
C LYS A 160 6.04 11.93 22.97
N GLN A 161 5.76 12.90 22.11
CA GLN A 161 6.15 14.29 22.36
C GLN A 161 5.34 14.92 23.49
N SER A 162 4.09 14.49 23.71
CA SER A 162 3.27 14.91 24.85
C SER A 162 3.92 14.61 26.20
N GLU A 163 4.70 13.54 26.30
CA GLU A 163 5.43 13.12 27.50
C GLU A 163 6.73 13.94 27.71
N LYS A 164 7.12 14.78 26.74
CA LYS A 164 8.38 15.55 26.75
C LYS A 164 8.19 17.06 26.87
N ILE A 165 6.97 17.54 27.15
CA ILE A 165 6.64 18.98 27.19
C ILE A 165 7.59 19.77 28.10
N GLN A 166 7.89 19.28 29.30
CA GLN A 166 8.78 19.97 30.24
C GLN A 166 10.24 20.06 29.76
N LEU A 167 10.71 19.01 29.08
CA LEU A 167 12.04 19.00 28.49
C LEU A 167 12.17 20.07 27.40
N TYR A 168 11.18 20.16 26.51
CA TYR A 168 11.17 21.19 25.47
C TYR A 168 11.13 22.59 26.07
N LYS A 169 10.31 22.84 27.10
CA LYS A 169 10.29 24.13 27.80
C LYS A 169 11.67 24.49 28.34
N LYS A 170 12.31 23.56 29.06
CA LYS A 170 13.66 23.76 29.62
C LYS A 170 14.67 24.18 28.54
N ILE A 171 14.69 23.48 27.41
CA ILE A 171 15.60 23.79 26.29
C ILE A 171 15.24 25.14 25.64
N ALA A 172 13.96 25.45 25.47
CA ALA A 172 13.54 26.74 24.91
C ALA A 172 13.98 27.91 25.81
N HIS A 173 13.88 27.78 27.13
CA HIS A 173 14.39 28.77 28.07
C HIS A 173 15.92 28.82 28.10
N GLN A 174 16.60 27.67 27.97
CA GLN A 174 18.05 27.64 27.79
C GLN A 174 18.49 28.47 26.56
N PHE A 175 17.79 28.33 25.44
CA PHE A 175 18.08 29.16 24.25
C PHE A 175 17.90 30.65 24.52
N VAL A 176 16.94 31.04 25.37
CA VAL A 176 16.78 32.46 25.77
C VAL A 176 17.99 32.91 26.58
N ASN A 177 18.42 32.11 27.55
CA ASN A 177 19.59 32.43 28.40
C ASN A 177 20.89 32.55 27.59
N GLU A 178 21.03 31.76 26.52
CA GLU A 178 22.17 31.78 25.60
C GLU A 178 22.06 32.86 24.51
N GLY A 179 20.98 33.66 24.51
CA GLY A 179 20.72 34.69 23.49
C GLY A 179 20.39 34.14 22.10
N LYS A 180 20.07 32.85 21.99
CA LYS A 180 19.68 32.14 20.76
C LYS A 180 18.16 32.22 20.50
N ALA A 181 17.39 32.56 21.52
CA ALA A 181 15.96 32.82 21.44
C ALA A 181 15.61 34.04 22.32
N TYR A 182 14.37 34.52 22.24
CA TYR A 182 13.90 35.64 23.04
C TYR A 182 12.39 35.57 23.32
N PHE A 183 11.97 36.25 24.39
CA PHE A 183 10.56 36.42 24.74
C PHE A 183 9.87 37.43 23.80
N CYS A 184 8.71 37.04 23.27
CA CYS A 184 7.88 37.89 22.43
C CYS A 184 6.51 38.09 23.10
N PHE A 185 6.21 39.35 23.42
CA PHE A 185 4.97 39.79 24.07
C PHE A 185 3.96 40.44 23.10
N CYS A 186 4.17 40.31 21.78
CA CYS A 186 3.20 40.79 20.79
C CYS A 186 1.87 40.06 20.93
N SER A 187 0.77 40.80 20.97
CA SER A 187 -0.58 40.24 21.06
C SER A 187 -1.00 39.57 19.75
N LYS A 188 -2.03 38.73 19.80
CA LYS A 188 -2.53 38.05 18.59
C LYS A 188 -3.17 39.06 17.63
N GLU A 189 -3.83 40.06 18.17
CA GLU A 189 -4.51 41.15 17.47
C GLU A 189 -3.51 41.97 16.67
N GLU A 190 -2.40 42.40 17.31
CA GLU A 190 -1.32 43.14 16.64
C GLU A 190 -0.75 42.33 15.46
N LEU A 191 -0.48 41.03 15.69
CA LEU A 191 0.07 40.16 14.64
C LEU A 191 -0.94 39.91 13.52
N GLN A 192 -2.24 39.92 13.81
CA GLN A 192 -3.30 39.72 12.83
C GLN A 192 -3.45 40.95 11.92
N GLU A 193 -3.42 42.16 12.48
CA GLU A 193 -3.44 43.39 11.70
C GLU A 193 -2.25 43.46 10.72
N ILE A 194 -1.05 43.10 11.18
CA ILE A 194 0.15 43.10 10.33
C ILE A 194 0.00 42.06 9.20
N LYS A 195 -0.58 40.89 9.49
CA LYS A 195 -0.87 39.86 8.47
C LYS A 195 -1.87 40.35 7.44
N GLU A 196 -2.94 41.02 7.87
CA GLU A 196 -3.98 41.55 6.98
C GLU A 196 -3.42 42.66 6.09
N LYS A 197 -2.66 43.60 6.66
CA LYS A 197 -1.93 44.62 5.90
C LYS A 197 -0.98 43.99 4.87
N SER A 198 -0.21 42.97 5.26
CA SER A 198 0.69 42.25 4.34
C SER A 198 -0.08 41.58 3.20
N LYS A 199 -1.22 40.95 3.51
CA LYS A 199 -2.10 40.30 2.53
C LYS A 199 -2.69 41.33 1.54
N MET A 200 -3.17 42.48 2.03
CA MET A 200 -3.67 43.57 1.17
C MET A 200 -2.57 44.09 0.24
N MET A 201 -1.33 44.17 0.72
CA MET A 201 -0.16 44.56 -0.08
C MET A 201 0.39 43.43 -0.97
N LYS A 202 -0.24 42.24 -0.99
CA LYS A 202 0.24 41.03 -1.69
C LYS A 202 1.69 40.65 -1.31
N LYS A 203 2.13 40.99 -0.10
CA LYS A 203 3.44 40.63 0.45
C LYS A 203 3.31 39.46 1.42
N LYS A 204 4.34 38.60 1.44
CA LYS A 204 4.43 37.52 2.44
C LYS A 204 4.60 38.16 3.83
N TYR A 205 3.75 37.76 4.78
CA TYR A 205 3.92 38.18 6.17
C TYR A 205 5.22 37.59 6.74
N ILE A 206 6.05 38.45 7.33
CA ILE A 206 7.24 38.11 8.08
C ILE A 206 7.15 38.87 9.40
N TYR A 207 7.39 38.18 10.52
CA TYR A 207 7.41 38.83 11.82
C TYR A 207 8.48 39.93 11.84
N ASN A 208 8.09 41.13 12.26
CA ASN A 208 8.92 42.34 12.22
C ASN A 208 10.04 42.39 13.26
N ARG A 209 10.22 41.34 14.07
CA ARG A 209 11.26 41.22 15.10
C ARG A 209 11.16 42.28 16.21
N LYS A 210 9.96 42.84 16.45
CA LYS A 210 9.70 43.90 17.45
C LYS A 210 10.29 43.60 18.83
N CYS A 211 10.24 42.35 19.30
CA CYS A 211 10.74 41.96 20.63
C CYS A 211 12.17 41.38 20.63
N ARG A 212 12.87 41.35 19.49
CA ARG A 212 14.13 40.60 19.32
C ARG A 212 15.29 41.10 20.18
N ASP A 213 15.35 42.41 20.37
CA ASP A 213 16.42 43.10 21.09
C ASP A 213 15.85 43.94 22.25
N MET A 214 14.75 43.46 22.85
CA MET A 214 14.14 44.07 24.03
C MET A 214 15.11 43.99 25.22
N ASN A 215 15.15 45.04 26.06
CA ASN A 215 16.05 45.07 27.20
C ASN A 215 15.58 44.13 28.34
N ASN A 216 16.52 43.69 29.18
CA ASN A 216 16.24 42.72 30.24
C ASN A 216 15.29 43.25 31.32
N GLU A 217 15.31 44.56 31.61
CA GLU A 217 14.43 45.19 32.60
C GLU A 217 12.96 45.16 32.15
N GLN A 218 12.70 45.50 30.89
CA GLN A 218 11.36 45.43 30.28
C GLN A 218 10.87 43.99 30.23
N ILE A 219 11.74 43.03 29.90
CA ILE A 219 11.38 41.60 29.92
C ILE A 219 10.96 41.20 31.33
N LYS A 220 11.78 41.53 32.35
CA LYS A 220 11.50 41.20 33.75
C LYS A 220 10.18 41.81 34.22
N MET A 221 9.96 43.10 33.97
CA MET A 221 8.71 43.78 34.31
C MET A 221 7.49 43.12 33.67
N LYS A 222 7.56 42.74 32.38
CA LYS A 222 6.45 42.08 31.68
C LYS A 222 6.17 40.67 32.18
N LEU A 223 7.22 39.93 32.57
CA LEU A 223 7.09 38.61 33.20
C LEU A 223 6.45 38.72 34.59
N GLU A 224 6.86 39.71 35.41
CA GLU A 224 6.25 39.99 36.73
C GLU A 224 4.78 40.41 36.61
N GLN A 225 4.42 41.08 35.52
CA GLN A 225 3.04 41.44 35.17
C GLN A 225 2.21 40.25 34.63
N ASN A 226 2.78 39.03 34.55
CA ASN A 226 2.12 37.85 33.99
C ASN A 226 1.59 38.05 32.55
N ILE A 227 2.26 38.90 31.75
CA ILE A 227 1.86 39.10 30.35
C ILE A 227 2.16 37.84 29.56
N ALA A 228 1.15 37.32 28.86
CA ALA A 228 1.30 36.16 28.00
C ALA A 228 2.40 36.39 26.94
N TYR A 229 3.30 35.41 26.81
CA TYR A 229 4.45 35.51 25.92
C TYR A 229 4.57 34.28 25.02
N THR A 230 5.42 34.38 24.01
CA THR A 230 5.92 33.25 23.23
C THR A 230 7.44 33.28 23.24
N ILE A 231 8.10 32.15 23.03
CA ILE A 231 9.56 32.14 22.78
C ILE A 231 9.78 32.00 21.29
N ARG A 232 10.54 32.93 20.71
CA ARG A 232 10.91 32.93 19.29
C ARG A 232 12.38 32.61 19.12
N PHE A 233 12.70 31.82 18.10
CA PHE A 233 14.06 31.55 17.69
C PHE A 233 14.69 32.79 17.05
N LYS A 234 15.92 33.13 17.43
CA LYS A 234 16.65 34.30 16.92
C LYS A 234 17.35 33.93 15.60
N SER A 235 16.57 33.79 14.53
CA SER A 235 17.08 33.41 13.19
C SER A 235 18.18 34.36 12.70
N PRO A 236 19.22 33.87 12.01
CA PRO A 236 20.24 34.73 11.39
C PRO A 236 19.63 35.77 10.44
N LEU A 237 20.20 36.97 10.38
CA LEU A 237 19.61 38.06 9.59
C LEU A 237 19.80 37.88 8.08
N LYS A 238 20.96 37.37 7.65
CA LYS A 238 21.36 37.21 6.24
C LYS A 238 22.28 36.00 6.09
N ARG A 239 21.75 34.80 6.34
CA ARG A 239 22.49 33.54 6.18
C ARG A 239 21.73 32.61 5.26
N LYS A 240 22.41 32.20 4.18
CA LYS A 240 21.97 31.09 3.33
C LYS A 240 22.25 29.77 4.04
N ILE A 241 21.26 28.88 4.02
CA ILE A 241 21.34 27.54 4.58
C ILE A 241 21.31 26.57 3.41
N ILE A 242 22.23 25.60 3.42
CA ILE A 242 22.33 24.57 2.40
C ILE A 242 21.73 23.29 2.97
N LEU A 243 20.65 22.83 2.36
CA LEU A 243 20.08 21.50 2.58
C LEU A 243 20.65 20.54 1.53
N LYS A 244 21.48 19.60 1.98
CA LYS A 244 21.96 18.50 1.15
C LYS A 244 20.94 17.37 1.15
N ASP A 245 20.13 17.27 0.11
CA ASP A 245 19.10 16.22 -0.01
C ASP A 245 19.54 15.10 -0.94
N ILE A 246 19.45 13.85 -0.47
CA ILE A 246 19.84 12.63 -1.20
C ILE A 246 19.13 12.50 -2.56
N LEU A 247 17.88 12.98 -2.67
CA LEU A 247 17.05 12.85 -3.88
C LEU A 247 17.02 14.13 -4.72
N LYS A 248 16.98 15.29 -4.05
CA LYS A 248 16.81 16.60 -4.68
C LYS A 248 18.13 17.31 -4.97
N GLY A 249 19.24 16.85 -4.38
CA GLY A 249 20.52 17.53 -4.41
C GLY A 249 20.55 18.71 -3.45
N ASP A 250 21.49 19.63 -3.67
CA ASP A 250 21.66 20.81 -2.82
C ASP A 250 20.55 21.83 -3.07
N ILE A 251 19.85 22.21 -2.01
CA ILE A 251 18.83 23.26 -2.00
C ILE A 251 19.29 24.38 -1.08
N ILE A 252 19.33 25.60 -1.58
CA ILE A 252 19.77 26.77 -0.83
C ILE A 252 18.56 27.68 -0.57
N ASP A 253 18.33 28.02 0.69
CA ASP A 253 17.26 28.95 1.09
C ASP A 253 17.66 29.75 2.35
N GLU A 254 16.86 30.75 2.70
CA GLU A 254 17.04 31.60 3.88
C GLU A 254 15.83 31.55 4.81
N VAL A 255 16.06 31.49 6.12
CA VAL A 255 14.99 31.59 7.13
C VAL A 255 14.90 33.03 7.62
N LEU A 256 14.08 33.83 6.93
CA LEU A 256 13.93 35.25 7.20
C LEU A 256 13.13 35.57 8.48
N GLU A 257 12.31 34.64 8.95
CA GLU A 257 11.42 34.86 10.10
C GLU A 257 12.01 34.35 11.41
N ASP A 258 11.74 35.07 12.50
CA ASP A 258 11.96 34.57 13.86
C ASP A 258 10.74 33.76 14.28
N PHE A 259 10.81 32.46 14.01
CA PHE A 259 9.68 31.55 14.22
C PHE A 259 9.51 31.20 15.70
N ILE A 260 8.28 30.90 16.10
CA ILE A 260 7.96 30.51 17.48
C ILE A 260 8.48 29.10 17.73
N ILE A 261 9.18 28.90 18.85
CA ILE A 261 9.60 27.57 19.36
C ILE A 261 8.78 27.13 20.56
N LEU A 262 8.28 28.07 21.36
CA LEU A 262 7.34 27.83 22.47
C LEU A 262 6.15 28.79 22.36
N ARG A 263 4.95 28.23 22.34
CA ARG A 263 3.68 28.98 22.28
C ARG A 263 3.33 29.55 23.65
N SER A 264 2.33 30.44 23.68
CA SER A 264 1.87 31.10 24.91
C SER A 264 1.10 30.20 25.86
N ASN A 265 0.63 29.05 25.38
CA ASN A 265 0.11 27.96 26.21
C ASN A 265 1.22 26.97 26.61
N GLU A 266 2.48 27.42 26.52
CA GLU A 266 3.69 26.67 26.88
C GLU A 266 3.89 25.35 26.12
N LEU A 267 3.19 25.14 25.00
CA LEU A 267 3.42 23.99 24.13
C LEU A 267 4.51 24.31 23.10
N PRO A 268 5.43 23.37 22.84
CA PRO A 268 6.44 23.53 21.79
C PRO A 268 5.79 23.58 20.41
N THR A 269 6.49 24.16 19.43
CA THR A 269 6.10 24.06 18.03
C THR A 269 6.73 22.84 17.36
N TYR A 270 6.10 22.36 16.29
CA TYR A 270 6.54 21.21 15.50
C TYR A 270 8.04 21.23 15.16
N ASN A 271 8.54 22.32 14.57
CA ASN A 271 9.95 22.37 14.15
C ASN A 271 10.91 22.29 15.33
N PHE A 272 10.50 22.80 16.49
CA PHE A 272 11.31 22.71 17.71
C PHE A 272 11.29 21.32 18.31
N SER A 273 10.11 20.74 18.56
CA SER A 273 10.00 19.40 19.17
C SER A 273 10.67 18.33 18.31
N VAL A 274 10.46 18.37 17.00
CA VAL A 274 11.09 17.42 16.05
C VAL A 274 12.60 17.50 16.05
N SER A 275 13.17 18.72 16.03
CA SER A 275 14.63 18.89 16.01
C SER A 275 15.27 18.44 17.31
N VAL A 276 14.64 18.78 18.45
CA VAL A 276 15.11 18.34 19.77
C VAL A 276 15.06 16.82 19.86
N ASP A 277 13.98 16.18 19.42
CA ASP A 277 13.90 14.72 19.45
C ASP A 277 14.85 14.05 18.47
N ASP A 278 15.04 14.58 17.26
CA ASP A 278 15.99 14.04 16.30
C ASP A 278 17.42 14.09 16.87
N TYR A 279 17.79 15.17 17.59
CA TYR A 279 19.05 15.27 18.34
C TYR A 279 19.13 14.26 19.49
N LEU A 280 18.13 14.23 20.38
CA LEU A 280 18.15 13.39 21.58
C LEU A 280 18.11 11.89 21.26
N MET A 281 17.38 11.51 20.21
CA MET A 281 17.29 10.14 19.73
C MET A 281 18.42 9.77 18.75
N LYS A 282 19.40 10.66 18.54
CA LYS A 282 20.56 10.44 17.67
C LYS A 282 20.18 10.02 16.25
N ILE A 283 19.15 10.66 15.68
CA ILE A 283 18.67 10.36 14.33
C ILE A 283 19.73 10.76 13.32
N THR A 284 20.10 9.82 12.45
CA THR A 284 21.14 10.00 11.43
C THR A 284 20.56 10.25 10.04
N HIS A 285 19.36 9.71 9.76
CA HIS A 285 18.71 9.80 8.46
C HIS A 285 17.23 10.15 8.62
N VAL A 286 16.78 11.10 7.81
CA VAL A 286 15.40 11.60 7.78
C VAL A 286 14.82 11.42 6.38
N ILE A 287 14.04 10.35 6.21
CA ILE A 287 13.27 10.11 4.98
C ILE A 287 11.81 10.48 5.24
N ARG A 288 11.31 11.49 4.51
CA ARG A 288 9.95 12.04 4.69
C ARG A 288 9.44 12.73 3.44
N GLY A 289 8.16 13.10 3.41
CA GLY A 289 7.54 13.78 2.26
C GLY A 289 8.15 15.15 1.94
N VAL A 290 8.19 15.48 0.64
CA VAL A 290 8.76 16.71 0.07
C VAL A 290 8.12 18.02 0.58
N GLU A 291 6.91 17.96 1.13
CA GLU A 291 6.26 19.12 1.77
C GLU A 291 7.04 19.66 2.97
N HIS A 292 7.93 18.87 3.55
CA HIS A 292 8.72 19.27 4.72
C HIS A 292 10.04 19.95 4.38
N ILE A 293 10.39 20.17 3.10
CA ILE A 293 11.64 20.87 2.72
C ILE A 293 11.77 22.22 3.42
N SER A 294 10.72 23.05 3.37
CA SER A 294 10.72 24.38 4.01
C SER A 294 10.86 24.32 5.54
N ASN A 295 10.38 23.23 6.16
CA ASN A 295 10.57 22.98 7.58
C ASN A 295 12.01 22.60 7.91
N THR A 296 12.69 21.87 7.02
CA THR A 296 14.08 21.42 7.20
C THR A 296 15.04 22.58 7.45
N PHE A 297 14.90 23.70 6.73
CA PHE A 297 15.76 24.86 6.96
C PHE A 297 15.65 25.42 8.39
N LYS A 298 14.45 25.43 8.96
CA LYS A 298 14.24 25.82 10.37
C LYS A 298 14.82 24.79 11.34
N GLN A 299 14.70 23.51 11.00
CA GLN A 299 15.20 22.41 11.82
C GLN A 299 16.73 22.38 11.85
N ILE A 300 17.40 22.64 10.72
CA ILE A 300 18.86 22.80 10.64
C ILE A 300 19.34 23.88 11.61
N LEU A 301 18.70 25.07 11.62
CA LEU A 301 19.08 26.13 12.55
C LEU A 301 18.96 25.72 14.03
N ILE A 302 17.93 24.95 14.38
CA ILE A 302 17.74 24.46 15.74
C ILE A 302 18.81 23.43 16.09
N LEU A 303 19.08 22.46 15.20
CA LEU A 303 20.10 21.43 15.39
C LEU A 303 21.50 22.04 15.54
N GLU A 304 21.86 23.00 14.70
CA GLU A 304 23.12 23.75 14.83
C GLU A 304 23.21 24.48 16.18
N THR A 305 22.10 25.04 16.66
CA THR A 305 22.05 25.70 17.97
C THR A 305 22.23 24.71 19.13
N LEU A 306 21.77 23.47 18.95
CA LEU A 306 22.02 22.36 19.88
C LEU A 306 23.44 21.77 19.77
N ASN A 307 24.28 22.29 18.85
CA ASN A 307 25.54 21.68 18.45
C ASN A 307 25.38 20.20 18.06
N ALA A 308 24.28 19.89 17.37
CA ALA A 308 23.96 18.55 16.90
C ALA A 308 24.45 18.31 15.47
N ASP A 309 24.76 17.06 15.16
CA ASP A 309 24.98 16.63 13.78
C ASP A 309 23.69 16.78 12.96
N ILE A 310 23.84 17.21 11.71
CA ILE A 310 22.71 17.36 10.80
C ILE A 310 22.42 16.01 10.13
N PRO A 311 21.21 15.45 10.28
CA PRO A 311 20.85 14.18 9.63
C PRO A 311 20.96 14.28 8.11
N HIS A 312 21.20 13.14 7.46
CA HIS A 312 21.04 13.05 6.01
C HIS A 312 19.55 13.07 5.66
N TYR A 313 19.14 13.98 4.78
CA TYR A 313 17.74 14.14 4.39
C TYR A 313 17.43 13.50 3.04
N ALA A 314 16.27 12.88 2.93
CA ALA A 314 15.68 12.46 1.66
C ALA A 314 14.19 12.83 1.60
N HIS A 315 13.87 13.78 0.74
CA HIS A 315 12.50 14.29 0.57
C HIS A 315 11.76 13.57 -0.57
N ILE A 316 10.92 12.59 -0.21
CA ILE A 316 10.22 11.72 -1.16
C ILE A 316 9.05 12.46 -1.83
N PRO A 317 8.79 12.21 -3.13
CA PRO A 317 7.73 12.89 -3.89
C PRO A 317 6.34 12.59 -3.31
N VAL A 318 5.35 13.45 -3.56
CA VAL A 318 3.97 13.23 -3.11
C VAL A 318 3.30 12.08 -3.88
N ILE A 319 2.41 11.33 -3.22
CA ILE A 319 1.48 10.42 -3.89
C ILE A 319 0.19 11.17 -4.26
N THR A 320 -0.25 11.01 -5.51
CA THR A 320 -1.45 11.65 -6.05
C THR A 320 -2.51 10.64 -6.46
N THR A 321 -3.75 11.10 -6.58
CA THR A 321 -4.83 10.38 -7.26
C THR A 321 -4.59 10.33 -8.78
N GLU A 322 -5.45 9.61 -9.52
CA GLU A 322 -5.43 9.61 -10.99
C GLU A 322 -5.61 11.02 -11.57
N GLU A 323 -6.40 11.89 -10.91
CA GLU A 323 -6.61 13.30 -11.26
C GLU A 323 -5.45 14.22 -10.81
N LYS A 324 -4.30 13.66 -10.42
CA LYS A 324 -3.11 14.38 -9.94
C LYS A 324 -3.34 15.24 -8.68
N LYS A 325 -4.39 14.97 -7.91
CA LYS A 325 -4.64 15.64 -6.62
C LYS A 325 -3.83 14.95 -5.54
N LYS A 326 -3.28 15.71 -4.58
CA LYS A 326 -2.56 15.15 -3.43
C LYS A 326 -3.51 14.25 -2.61
N ILE A 327 -3.10 13.02 -2.34
CA ILE A 327 -3.80 12.15 -1.40
C ILE A 327 -3.69 12.76 0.00
N SER A 328 -4.83 12.92 0.68
CA SER A 328 -4.91 13.56 1.98
C SER A 328 -5.41 12.58 3.04
N LYS A 329 -5.02 12.81 4.31
CA LYS A 329 -5.51 12.04 5.47
C LYS A 329 -7.05 12.11 5.65
N ARG A 330 -7.72 13.05 4.99
CA ARG A 330 -9.19 13.24 5.07
C ARG A 330 -9.95 12.43 4.03
N ASN A 331 -9.26 11.94 2.99
CA ASN A 331 -9.90 11.04 2.04
C ASN A 331 -9.80 9.62 2.60
N ASN A 332 -10.94 9.07 3.02
CA ASN A 332 -11.04 7.75 3.59
C ASN A 332 -10.67 6.65 2.58
N GLU A 333 -10.66 6.91 1.28
CA GLU A 333 -10.39 5.91 0.24
C GLU A 333 -8.94 5.38 0.24
N TYR A 334 -7.97 6.18 0.69
CA TYR A 334 -6.54 5.88 0.55
C TYR A 334 -5.89 5.51 1.89
N LEU A 335 -6.64 4.80 2.74
CA LEU A 335 -6.21 4.32 4.06
C LEU A 335 -5.78 2.86 4.02
N ILE A 336 -4.73 2.52 4.77
CA ILE A 336 -4.22 1.14 4.86
C ILE A 336 -5.24 0.21 5.51
N ARG A 337 -5.95 0.67 6.56
CA ARG A 337 -7.07 -0.07 7.15
C ARG A 337 -8.11 -0.55 6.13
N ASN A 338 -8.42 0.22 5.08
CA ASN A 338 -9.39 -0.21 4.08
C ASN A 338 -8.85 -1.36 3.24
N LEU A 339 -7.57 -1.30 2.82
CA LEU A 339 -6.94 -2.40 2.11
C LEU A 339 -6.90 -3.68 2.97
N ARG A 340 -6.68 -3.54 4.28
CA ARG A 340 -6.78 -4.65 5.23
C ARG A 340 -8.21 -5.20 5.33
N GLU A 341 -9.20 -4.32 5.52
CA GLU A 341 -10.63 -4.69 5.64
C GLU A 341 -11.17 -5.31 4.34
N GLU A 342 -10.70 -4.88 3.17
CA GLU A 342 -11.03 -5.46 1.86
C GLU A 342 -10.34 -6.81 1.61
N GLY A 343 -9.41 -7.22 2.47
CA GLY A 343 -8.71 -8.50 2.38
C GLY A 343 -7.67 -8.55 1.26
N PHE A 344 -6.88 -7.47 1.10
CA PHE A 344 -5.64 -7.54 0.33
C PHE A 344 -4.60 -8.41 1.06
N LYS A 345 -3.64 -8.95 0.31
CA LYS A 345 -2.48 -9.65 0.88
C LYS A 345 -1.48 -8.59 1.38
N PRO A 346 -1.03 -8.66 2.65
CA PRO A 346 -0.14 -7.64 3.21
C PRO A 346 1.18 -7.53 2.44
N GLU A 347 1.76 -8.65 2.01
CA GLU A 347 2.97 -8.69 1.21
C GLU A 347 2.81 -8.02 -0.17
N CYS A 348 1.61 -8.10 -0.78
CA CYS A 348 1.30 -7.40 -2.02
C CYS A 348 1.29 -5.89 -1.80
N VAL A 349 0.65 -5.42 -0.70
CA VAL A 349 0.62 -4.00 -0.36
C VAL A 349 2.03 -3.48 -0.09
N VAL A 350 2.85 -4.22 0.67
CA VAL A 350 4.27 -3.88 0.91
C VAL A 350 5.03 -3.75 -0.41
N ASN A 351 4.93 -4.74 -1.30
CA ASN A 351 5.58 -4.72 -2.60
C ASN A 351 5.14 -3.51 -3.41
N TYR A 352 3.83 -3.35 -3.60
CA TYR A 352 3.29 -2.28 -4.42
C TYR A 352 3.73 -0.91 -3.90
N MET A 353 3.55 -0.67 -2.59
CA MET A 353 3.91 0.60 -1.97
C MET A 353 5.41 0.90 -2.05
N THR A 354 6.27 -0.12 -1.93
CA THR A 354 7.72 0.06 -2.05
C THR A 354 8.13 0.41 -3.48
N THR A 355 7.58 -0.32 -4.46
CA THR A 355 7.87 -0.11 -5.89
C THR A 355 7.22 1.16 -6.46
N LEU A 356 6.29 1.78 -5.73
CA LEU A 356 5.56 2.97 -6.15
C LEU A 356 6.47 4.19 -6.32
N GLY A 357 6.89 4.43 -7.57
CA GLY A 357 7.81 5.50 -7.93
C GLY A 357 9.28 5.10 -7.88
N TRP A 358 9.58 3.81 -7.70
CA TRP A 358 10.93 3.28 -7.74
C TRP A 358 11.23 2.68 -9.12
N GLY A 359 12.21 3.24 -9.82
CA GLY A 359 12.69 2.69 -11.09
C GLY A 359 13.59 1.48 -10.85
N SER A 360 13.01 0.28 -10.78
CA SER A 360 13.81 -0.95 -10.83
C SER A 360 14.50 -1.07 -12.19
N ILE A 361 15.76 -1.49 -12.21
CA ILE A 361 16.48 -1.83 -13.46
C ILE A 361 15.84 -3.06 -14.12
N SER A 362 15.19 -3.91 -13.34
CA SER A 362 14.52 -5.11 -13.81
C SER A 362 13.06 -4.84 -14.19
N LYS A 363 12.53 -5.59 -15.15
CA LYS A 363 11.08 -5.64 -15.45
C LYS A 363 10.29 -6.43 -14.38
N LYS A 364 10.93 -6.82 -13.27
CA LYS A 364 10.30 -7.56 -12.18
C LYS A 364 9.41 -6.60 -11.41
N GLU A 365 8.17 -7.02 -11.17
CA GLU A 365 7.17 -6.24 -10.42
C GLU A 365 6.81 -6.88 -9.07
N ILE A 366 7.05 -8.18 -8.94
CA ILE A 366 6.79 -8.96 -7.71
C ILE A 366 8.10 -9.22 -6.99
N TYR A 367 8.20 -8.84 -5.72
CA TYR A 367 9.36 -8.94 -4.86
C TYR A 367 8.95 -9.50 -3.50
N THR A 368 9.81 -10.33 -2.92
CA THR A 368 9.72 -10.64 -1.48
C THR A 368 10.30 -9.48 -0.65
N MET A 369 10.00 -9.44 0.65
CA MET A 369 10.61 -8.45 1.55
C MET A 369 12.14 -8.50 1.53
N SER A 370 12.73 -9.71 1.50
CA SER A 370 14.19 -9.87 1.40
C SER A 370 14.74 -9.26 0.11
N GLU A 371 14.07 -9.50 -1.01
CA GLU A 371 14.50 -8.93 -2.30
C GLU A 371 14.33 -7.41 -2.34
N LEU A 372 13.28 -6.86 -1.73
CA LEU A 372 13.14 -5.41 -1.55
C LEU A 372 14.29 -4.85 -0.72
N ILE A 373 14.64 -5.50 0.40
CA ILE A 373 15.79 -5.10 1.22
C ILE A 373 17.09 -5.21 0.43
N ASP A 374 17.30 -6.23 -0.40
CA ASP A 374 18.55 -6.38 -1.13
C ASP A 374 18.68 -5.43 -2.32
N THR A 375 17.57 -5.07 -2.97
CA THR A 375 17.60 -4.37 -4.26
C THR A 375 17.17 -2.91 -4.22
N PHE A 376 16.40 -2.50 -3.21
CA PHE A 376 15.89 -1.13 -3.12
C PHE A 376 17.05 -0.13 -3.12
N ASN A 377 16.90 0.94 -3.88
CA ASN A 377 17.87 2.02 -3.92
C ASN A 377 17.13 3.34 -3.97
N ILE A 378 17.27 4.12 -2.90
CA ILE A 378 16.60 5.40 -2.74
C ILE A 378 16.96 6.37 -3.88
N HIS A 379 18.19 6.37 -4.39
CA HIS A 379 18.63 7.25 -5.49
C HIS A 379 17.90 6.98 -6.82
N LYS A 380 17.23 5.82 -6.96
CA LYS A 380 16.42 5.46 -8.13
C LYS A 380 14.94 5.80 -7.97
N LEU A 381 14.55 6.50 -6.91
CA LEU A 381 13.21 7.04 -6.78
C LEU A 381 12.99 8.18 -7.78
N ASN A 382 11.83 8.16 -8.42
CA ASN A 382 11.38 9.25 -9.28
C ASN A 382 11.29 10.56 -8.49
N LYS A 383 11.74 11.66 -9.09
CA LYS A 383 11.70 12.99 -8.45
C LYS A 383 10.31 13.64 -8.51
N SER A 384 9.46 13.19 -9.43
CA SER A 384 8.10 13.70 -9.68
C SER A 384 7.05 13.00 -8.82
N SER A 385 5.86 13.60 -8.70
CA SER A 385 4.71 12.97 -8.04
C SER A 385 4.37 11.63 -8.67
N VAL A 386 3.88 10.70 -7.83
CA VAL A 386 3.56 9.33 -8.26
C VAL A 386 2.06 9.09 -8.07
N VAL A 387 1.40 8.58 -9.10
CA VAL A 387 -0.03 8.24 -9.04
C VAL A 387 -0.22 6.93 -8.30
N PHE A 388 -1.16 6.89 -7.35
CA PHE A 388 -1.64 5.65 -6.76
C PHE A 388 -2.66 5.00 -7.70
N ASP A 389 -2.26 3.90 -8.34
CA ASP A 389 -3.10 3.11 -9.25
C ASP A 389 -3.68 1.89 -8.51
N ILE A 390 -4.94 2.00 -8.10
CA ILE A 390 -5.66 0.91 -7.42
C ILE A 390 -5.87 -0.30 -8.36
N LYS A 391 -5.98 -0.09 -9.67
CA LYS A 391 -6.16 -1.19 -10.64
C LYS A 391 -4.90 -2.03 -10.71
N LYS A 392 -3.72 -1.37 -10.72
CA LYS A 392 -2.43 -2.07 -10.64
C LYS A 392 -2.30 -2.87 -9.35
N LEU A 393 -2.66 -2.28 -8.20
CA LEU A 393 -2.64 -2.98 -6.91
C LEU A 393 -3.57 -4.20 -6.92
N LYS A 394 -4.80 -4.07 -7.43
CA LYS A 394 -5.73 -5.21 -7.59
C LYS A 394 -5.18 -6.31 -8.49
N TRP A 395 -4.60 -5.94 -9.64
CA TRP A 395 -3.95 -6.91 -10.54
C TRP A 395 -2.80 -7.65 -9.84
N MET A 396 -1.95 -6.93 -9.09
CA MET A 396 -0.88 -7.55 -8.30
C MET A 396 -1.47 -8.48 -7.25
N ASN A 397 -2.48 -8.04 -6.49
CA ASN A 397 -3.06 -8.81 -5.41
C ASN A 397 -3.68 -10.12 -5.88
N LYS A 398 -4.38 -10.09 -7.03
CA LYS A 398 -4.87 -11.31 -7.68
C LYS A 398 -3.75 -12.31 -7.96
N LYS A 399 -2.60 -11.84 -8.43
CA LYS A 399 -1.44 -12.71 -8.67
C LYS A 399 -0.92 -13.32 -7.37
N TYR A 400 -0.80 -12.54 -6.29
CA TYR A 400 -0.46 -13.08 -4.96
C TYR A 400 -1.46 -14.12 -4.46
N MET A 401 -2.76 -13.87 -4.64
CA MET A 401 -3.82 -14.82 -4.25
C MET A 401 -3.80 -16.11 -5.08
N LEU A 402 -3.36 -16.06 -6.34
CA LEU A 402 -3.27 -17.25 -7.20
C LEU A 402 -1.96 -18.03 -7.03
N GLU A 403 -0.89 -17.38 -6.59
CA GLU A 403 0.44 -18.01 -6.39
C GLU A 403 0.61 -18.66 -5.01
N GLN A 404 -0.25 -18.36 -4.04
CA GLN A 404 -0.27 -19.05 -2.74
C GLN A 404 -0.79 -20.50 -2.89
N ASP A 405 -0.48 -21.36 -1.93
CA ASP A 405 -1.02 -22.71 -1.91
C ASP A 405 -2.53 -22.72 -1.63
N ASN A 406 -3.23 -23.74 -2.15
CA ASN A 406 -4.70 -23.80 -2.06
C ASN A 406 -5.20 -23.86 -0.62
N GLU A 407 -4.48 -24.56 0.26
CA GLU A 407 -4.85 -24.69 1.67
C GLU A 407 -4.79 -23.32 2.39
N THR A 408 -3.74 -22.54 2.15
CA THR A 408 -3.63 -21.16 2.64
C THR A 408 -4.74 -20.27 2.08
N TYR A 409 -5.05 -20.36 0.78
CA TYR A 409 -6.15 -19.58 0.19
C TYR A 409 -7.47 -19.91 0.89
N VAL A 410 -7.84 -21.20 0.97
CA VAL A 410 -9.09 -21.64 1.60
C VAL A 410 -9.17 -21.20 3.05
N ARG A 411 -8.08 -21.37 3.83
CA ARG A 411 -8.03 -20.95 5.23
C ARG A 411 -8.24 -19.44 5.39
N GLU A 412 -7.51 -18.63 4.63
CA GLU A 412 -7.65 -17.17 4.70
C GLU A 412 -9.01 -16.68 4.21
N ALA A 413 -9.58 -17.32 3.18
CA ALA A 413 -10.93 -17.04 2.73
C ALA A 413 -11.95 -17.38 3.81
N GLU A 414 -11.85 -18.53 4.46
CA GLU A 414 -12.75 -18.95 5.55
C GLU A 414 -12.66 -17.98 6.73
N GLU A 415 -11.44 -17.64 7.19
CA GLU A 415 -11.19 -16.63 8.23
C GLU A 415 -11.82 -15.28 7.86
N TYR A 416 -11.68 -14.84 6.61
CA TYR A 416 -12.28 -13.59 6.13
C TYR A 416 -13.81 -13.63 6.18
N MET A 417 -14.43 -14.74 5.75
CA MET A 417 -15.88 -14.91 5.76
C MET A 417 -16.46 -14.96 7.18
N ILE A 418 -15.77 -15.62 8.11
CA ILE A 418 -16.15 -15.67 9.54
C ILE A 418 -16.10 -14.26 10.14
N ASN A 419 -14.99 -13.55 9.93
CA ASN A 419 -14.81 -12.18 10.44
C ASN A 419 -15.83 -11.18 9.86
N ASN A 420 -16.43 -11.50 8.71
CA ASN A 420 -17.48 -10.71 8.05
C ASN A 420 -18.90 -11.26 8.30
N ASN A 421 -19.09 -12.18 9.25
CA ASN A 421 -20.38 -12.78 9.63
C ASN A 421 -21.13 -13.49 8.49
N ILE A 422 -20.40 -14.04 7.51
CA ILE A 422 -20.98 -14.86 6.44
C ILE A 422 -21.08 -16.32 6.86
N LEU A 423 -20.09 -16.78 7.61
CA LEU A 423 -19.99 -18.11 8.19
C LEU A 423 -19.91 -18.01 9.71
N SER A 424 -20.46 -19.00 10.42
CA SER A 424 -20.51 -18.99 11.90
C SER A 424 -19.33 -19.68 12.60
N SER A 425 -18.56 -20.50 11.89
CA SER A 425 -17.46 -21.31 12.43
C SER A 425 -16.48 -21.67 11.30
N ASN A 426 -15.40 -22.37 11.62
CA ASN A 426 -14.41 -22.92 10.68
C ASN A 426 -14.74 -24.36 10.22
N GLU A 427 -16.01 -24.72 10.21
CA GLU A 427 -16.49 -26.06 9.84
C GLU A 427 -16.94 -26.14 8.37
N TYR A 428 -16.65 -25.10 7.58
CA TYR A 428 -17.16 -24.93 6.21
C TYR A 428 -16.07 -25.09 5.14
N LYS A 429 -14.93 -25.68 5.49
CA LYS A 429 -13.77 -25.86 4.60
C LYS A 429 -14.16 -26.38 3.22
N GLU A 430 -14.96 -27.45 3.12
CA GLU A 430 -15.41 -28.02 1.83
C GLU A 430 -16.19 -27.01 0.97
N PHE A 431 -17.07 -26.24 1.60
CA PHE A 431 -17.84 -25.21 0.90
C PHE A 431 -16.94 -24.06 0.43
N VAL A 432 -16.03 -23.60 1.30
CA VAL A 432 -15.10 -22.51 0.98
C VAL A 432 -14.14 -22.92 -0.12
N GLU A 433 -13.64 -24.16 -0.10
CA GLU A 433 -12.79 -24.72 -1.15
C GLU A 433 -13.50 -24.70 -2.51
N LEU A 434 -14.76 -25.14 -2.57
CA LEU A 434 -15.58 -25.04 -3.78
C LEU A 434 -15.74 -23.58 -4.24
N CYS A 435 -15.95 -22.64 -3.33
CA CYS A 435 -16.07 -21.22 -3.67
C CYS A 435 -14.77 -20.66 -4.24
N VAL A 436 -13.63 -20.97 -3.62
CA VAL A 436 -12.31 -20.55 -4.09
C VAL A 436 -12.05 -21.09 -5.49
N ASP A 437 -12.31 -22.38 -5.73
CA ASP A 437 -12.10 -22.98 -7.04
C ASP A 437 -12.92 -22.34 -8.16
N ILE A 438 -14.15 -21.94 -7.85
CA ILE A 438 -15.06 -21.32 -8.80
C ILE A 438 -14.68 -19.85 -9.07
N PHE A 439 -14.30 -19.09 -8.04
CA PHE A 439 -14.20 -17.64 -8.13
C PHE A 439 -12.77 -17.08 -8.16
N LYS A 440 -11.73 -17.87 -7.87
CA LYS A 440 -10.33 -17.38 -7.77
C LYS A 440 -9.82 -16.60 -8.98
N TYR A 441 -10.35 -16.87 -10.18
CA TYR A 441 -9.99 -16.17 -11.41
C TYR A 441 -10.83 -14.92 -11.70
N GLU A 442 -11.87 -14.65 -10.93
CA GLU A 442 -12.77 -13.49 -11.12
C GLU A 442 -12.51 -12.37 -10.10
N VAL A 443 -11.82 -12.68 -9.00
CA VAL A 443 -11.65 -11.77 -7.86
C VAL A 443 -10.22 -11.26 -7.71
N HIS A 444 -10.06 -10.13 -7.04
CA HIS A 444 -8.77 -9.51 -6.76
C HIS A 444 -8.44 -9.40 -5.27
N ASN A 445 -9.42 -9.57 -4.38
CA ASN A 445 -9.27 -9.57 -2.92
C ASN A 445 -10.38 -10.40 -2.27
N TYR A 446 -10.31 -10.62 -0.94
CA TYR A 446 -11.30 -11.44 -0.25
C TYR A 446 -12.69 -10.77 -0.13
N SER A 447 -12.77 -9.43 -0.17
CA SER A 447 -14.07 -8.75 -0.23
C SER A 447 -14.83 -9.04 -1.53
N GLU A 448 -14.15 -9.02 -2.68
CA GLU A 448 -14.76 -9.39 -3.97
C GLU A 448 -15.20 -10.86 -3.98
N LEU A 449 -14.40 -11.77 -3.38
CA LEU A 449 -14.79 -13.17 -3.20
C LEU A 449 -16.07 -13.30 -2.36
N LYS A 450 -16.17 -12.55 -1.26
CA LYS A 450 -17.35 -12.52 -0.40
C LYS A 450 -18.58 -12.06 -1.17
N GLU A 451 -18.45 -11.00 -1.97
CA GLU A 451 -19.55 -10.49 -2.80
C GLU A 451 -20.00 -11.52 -3.85
N CYS A 452 -19.06 -12.19 -4.53
CA CYS A 452 -19.38 -13.28 -5.45
C CYS A 452 -20.17 -14.42 -4.79
N ILE A 453 -19.75 -14.84 -3.59
CA ILE A 453 -20.44 -15.90 -2.83
C ILE A 453 -21.83 -15.44 -2.40
N LEU A 454 -21.96 -14.25 -1.82
CA LEU A 454 -23.26 -13.71 -1.42
C LEU A 454 -24.23 -13.59 -2.60
N ASN A 455 -23.75 -13.08 -3.73
CA ASN A 455 -24.55 -12.96 -4.94
C ASN A 455 -24.99 -14.34 -5.48
N ALA A 456 -24.17 -15.37 -5.31
CA ALA A 456 -24.54 -16.74 -5.67
C ALA A 456 -25.59 -17.34 -4.72
N LEU A 457 -25.54 -17.02 -3.42
CA LEU A 457 -26.42 -17.60 -2.40
C LEU A 457 -27.80 -16.91 -2.31
N LYS A 458 -27.85 -15.61 -2.60
CA LYS A 458 -29.05 -14.79 -2.52
C LYS A 458 -30.01 -15.01 -3.70
N TYR A 459 -31.24 -14.50 -3.54
CA TYR A 459 -32.26 -14.44 -4.57
C TYR A 459 -33.01 -13.11 -4.43
N GLU A 460 -32.35 -12.03 -4.85
CA GLU A 460 -32.82 -10.65 -4.71
C GLU A 460 -32.93 -10.01 -6.10
N HIS A 461 -33.97 -9.21 -6.34
CA HIS A 461 -34.16 -8.52 -7.62
C HIS A 461 -33.07 -7.47 -7.84
N HIS A 462 -32.39 -7.53 -8.98
CA HIS A 462 -31.45 -6.49 -9.40
C HIS A 462 -32.13 -5.46 -10.30
N VAL A 463 -31.96 -4.18 -9.98
CA VAL A 463 -32.53 -3.05 -10.75
C VAL A 463 -32.08 -3.06 -12.22
N ASN A 464 -30.87 -3.58 -12.48
CA ASN A 464 -30.25 -3.57 -13.81
C ASN A 464 -30.71 -4.72 -14.71
N ASP A 465 -31.30 -5.78 -14.16
CA ASP A 465 -31.78 -6.96 -14.91
C ASP A 465 -33.26 -7.22 -14.58
N PRO A 466 -34.19 -6.31 -14.99
CA PRO A 466 -35.61 -6.50 -14.70
C PRO A 466 -36.14 -7.73 -15.44
N LEU A 467 -36.85 -8.60 -14.71
CA LEU A 467 -37.60 -9.68 -15.34
C LEU A 467 -38.79 -9.11 -16.09
N ASN A 468 -38.78 -9.23 -17.41
CA ASN A 468 -39.96 -8.98 -18.22
C ASN A 468 -40.91 -10.17 -18.07
N THR A 469 -41.85 -10.08 -17.13
CA THR A 469 -42.85 -11.14 -16.90
C THR A 469 -43.76 -11.37 -18.10
N ASP A 470 -43.79 -10.48 -19.10
CA ASP A 470 -44.58 -10.63 -20.32
C ASP A 470 -43.85 -11.35 -21.47
N ASP A 471 -42.55 -11.62 -21.34
CA ASP A 471 -41.79 -12.43 -22.31
C ASP A 471 -42.37 -13.86 -22.38
N ILE A 472 -42.98 -14.19 -23.51
CA ILE A 472 -43.62 -15.49 -23.78
C ILE A 472 -42.62 -16.64 -23.58
N TYR A 473 -41.38 -16.49 -24.06
CA TYR A 473 -40.36 -17.54 -23.92
C TYR A 473 -39.88 -17.65 -22.48
N LEU A 474 -39.83 -16.56 -21.73
CA LEU A 474 -39.49 -16.58 -20.31
C LEU A 474 -40.59 -17.31 -19.51
N LYS A 475 -41.87 -17.07 -19.83
CA LYS A 475 -43.04 -17.80 -19.28
C LYS A 475 -42.96 -19.30 -19.61
N GLN A 476 -42.65 -19.66 -20.85
CA GLN A 476 -42.55 -21.06 -21.25
C GLN A 476 -41.42 -21.78 -20.51
N VAL A 477 -40.23 -21.17 -20.44
CA VAL A 477 -39.10 -21.75 -19.70
C VAL A 477 -39.40 -21.85 -18.21
N SER A 478 -40.05 -20.86 -17.59
CA SER A 478 -40.40 -20.91 -16.17
C SER A 478 -41.42 -22.00 -15.86
N PHE A 479 -42.41 -22.24 -16.74
CA PHE A 479 -43.34 -23.35 -16.62
C PHE A 479 -42.64 -24.71 -16.69
N LEU A 480 -41.77 -24.93 -17.69
CA LEU A 480 -41.05 -26.20 -17.86
C LEU A 480 -40.11 -26.49 -16.69
N LEU A 481 -39.42 -25.46 -16.19
CA LEU A 481 -38.60 -25.54 -14.98
C LEU A 481 -39.43 -25.94 -13.74
N TYR A 482 -40.61 -25.34 -13.57
CA TYR A 482 -41.49 -25.64 -12.46
C TYR A 482 -42.11 -27.05 -12.58
N ASP A 483 -42.43 -27.51 -13.79
CA ASP A 483 -42.91 -28.87 -14.03
C ASP A 483 -41.84 -29.91 -13.70
N TRP A 484 -40.58 -29.68 -14.11
CA TRP A 484 -39.44 -30.51 -13.69
C TRP A 484 -39.31 -30.54 -12.17
N PHE A 485 -39.39 -29.38 -11.50
CA PHE A 485 -39.36 -29.29 -10.04
C PHE A 485 -40.48 -30.12 -9.39
N ARG A 486 -41.73 -29.99 -9.87
CA ARG A 486 -42.87 -30.73 -9.33
C ARG A 486 -42.71 -32.25 -9.45
N LYS A 487 -42.14 -32.73 -10.55
CA LYS A 487 -41.87 -34.17 -10.78
C LYS A 487 -40.79 -34.73 -9.85
N ASN A 488 -39.87 -33.88 -9.39
CA ASN A 488 -38.69 -34.28 -8.62
C ASN A 488 -38.72 -33.89 -7.12
N ASP A 489 -39.60 -32.98 -6.68
CA ASP A 489 -39.81 -32.63 -5.26
C ASP A 489 -40.69 -33.67 -4.55
N VAL A 490 -40.27 -34.95 -4.58
CA VAL A 490 -40.97 -36.05 -3.93
C VAL A 490 -40.54 -36.14 -2.47
N LYS A 491 -41.52 -36.11 -1.55
CA LYS A 491 -41.33 -36.35 -0.11
C LYS A 491 -40.89 -37.81 0.07
N ASP A 492 -39.58 -38.04 0.15
CA ASP A 492 -38.89 -39.24 0.69
C ASP A 492 -37.50 -39.47 0.06
N ASN A 493 -37.05 -38.63 -0.88
CA ASN A 493 -35.73 -38.79 -1.45
C ASN A 493 -34.63 -38.25 -0.51
N THR A 494 -33.62 -39.08 -0.20
CA THR A 494 -32.42 -38.68 0.56
C THR A 494 -31.52 -37.73 -0.22
N GLU A 495 -31.77 -37.58 -1.53
CA GLU A 495 -31.03 -36.72 -2.44
C GLU A 495 -31.59 -35.29 -2.46
N TYR A 496 -30.72 -34.30 -2.26
CA TYR A 496 -31.11 -32.88 -2.33
C TYR A 496 -31.55 -32.52 -3.76
N LEU A 497 -32.60 -31.68 -3.88
CA LEU A 497 -33.10 -31.17 -5.16
C LEU A 497 -31.99 -30.57 -6.05
N GLU A 498 -31.02 -29.92 -5.42
CA GLU A 498 -29.85 -29.35 -6.08
C GLU A 498 -28.94 -30.43 -6.69
N MET A 499 -28.75 -31.58 -6.02
CA MET A 499 -28.01 -32.73 -6.58
C MET A 499 -28.77 -33.35 -7.74
N LYS A 500 -30.09 -33.54 -7.58
CA LYS A 500 -30.93 -34.04 -8.66
C LYS A 500 -30.89 -33.14 -9.90
N MET A 501 -30.84 -31.82 -9.71
CA MET A 501 -30.70 -30.86 -10.82
C MET A 501 -29.31 -30.93 -11.49
N ILE A 502 -28.26 -31.30 -10.76
CA ILE A 502 -26.92 -31.52 -11.34
C ILE A 502 -26.94 -32.72 -12.27
N ASP A 503 -27.52 -33.83 -11.82
CA ASP A 503 -27.57 -35.08 -12.59
C ASP A 503 -28.46 -34.96 -13.83
N ASP A 504 -29.60 -34.29 -13.69
CA ASP A 504 -30.54 -34.06 -14.78
C ASP A 504 -30.19 -32.83 -15.62
N PHE A 505 -29.05 -32.14 -15.39
CA PHE A 505 -28.84 -30.81 -15.96
C PHE A 505 -28.88 -30.80 -17.48
N ASP A 506 -28.12 -31.67 -18.15
CA ASP A 506 -28.07 -31.68 -19.62
C ASP A 506 -29.39 -32.13 -20.25
N SER A 507 -30.07 -33.14 -19.67
CA SER A 507 -31.37 -33.60 -20.17
C SER A 507 -32.46 -32.55 -19.99
N LEU A 508 -32.50 -31.85 -18.84
CA LEU A 508 -33.40 -30.73 -18.59
C LEU A 508 -33.22 -29.62 -19.62
N ILE A 509 -31.97 -29.25 -19.93
CA ILE A 509 -31.69 -28.23 -20.94
C ILE A 509 -32.15 -28.69 -22.32
N ASP A 510 -31.85 -29.93 -22.71
CA ASP A 510 -32.22 -30.47 -24.02
C ASP A 510 -33.73 -30.57 -24.20
N ASP A 511 -34.47 -30.94 -23.15
CA ASP A 511 -35.93 -30.97 -23.17
C ASP A 511 -36.54 -29.58 -23.30
N ILE A 512 -36.02 -28.59 -22.57
CA ILE A 512 -36.46 -27.19 -22.72
C ILE A 512 -36.15 -26.66 -24.12
N VAL A 513 -34.98 -26.97 -24.68
CA VAL A 513 -34.60 -26.62 -26.06
C VAL A 513 -35.61 -27.21 -27.05
N LYS A 514 -35.93 -28.50 -26.93
CA LYS A 514 -36.92 -29.18 -27.80
C LYS A 514 -38.32 -28.57 -27.68
N SER A 515 -38.77 -28.27 -26.45
CA SER A 515 -40.12 -27.73 -26.22
C SER A 515 -40.29 -26.27 -26.61
N THR A 516 -39.23 -25.46 -26.58
CA THR A 516 -39.30 -24.02 -26.85
C THR A 516 -38.73 -23.60 -28.21
N ASN A 517 -38.00 -24.50 -28.89
CA ASN A 517 -37.25 -24.23 -30.11
C ASN A 517 -36.20 -23.10 -29.96
N LEU A 518 -35.77 -22.81 -28.73
CA LEU A 518 -34.71 -21.84 -28.42
C LEU A 518 -33.33 -22.48 -28.55
N LYS A 519 -32.31 -21.66 -28.83
CA LYS A 519 -30.91 -22.12 -28.76
C LYS A 519 -30.50 -22.39 -27.30
N LYS A 520 -29.60 -23.37 -27.09
CA LYS A 520 -29.08 -23.75 -25.75
C LYS A 520 -28.61 -22.54 -24.90
N ASN A 521 -27.92 -21.58 -25.52
CA ASN A 521 -27.47 -20.36 -24.83
C ASN A 521 -28.62 -19.44 -24.38
N GLN A 522 -29.71 -19.35 -25.15
CA GLN A 522 -30.90 -18.57 -24.79
C GLN A 522 -31.66 -19.22 -23.64
N VAL A 523 -31.76 -20.56 -23.64
CA VAL A 523 -32.34 -21.34 -22.54
C VAL A 523 -31.53 -21.12 -21.27
N LEU A 524 -30.21 -21.29 -21.30
CA LEU A 524 -29.33 -21.08 -20.14
C LEU A 524 -29.42 -19.66 -19.58
N LEU A 525 -29.51 -18.64 -20.45
CA LEU A 525 -29.69 -17.25 -20.02
C LEU A 525 -31.03 -17.04 -19.30
N LYS A 526 -32.12 -17.61 -19.84
CA LYS A 526 -33.46 -17.53 -19.23
C LYS A 526 -33.52 -18.26 -17.90
N ILE A 527 -32.96 -19.47 -17.81
CA ILE A 527 -32.86 -20.23 -16.56
C ILE A 527 -32.07 -19.43 -15.52
N ARG A 528 -30.94 -18.82 -15.91
CA ARG A 528 -30.16 -17.94 -15.03
C ARG A 528 -31.01 -16.79 -14.52
N LEU A 529 -31.64 -16.02 -15.41
CA LEU A 529 -32.49 -14.89 -15.03
C LEU A 529 -33.59 -15.31 -14.07
N LEU A 530 -34.26 -16.43 -14.33
CA LEU A 530 -35.34 -16.96 -13.49
C LEU A 530 -34.85 -17.39 -12.11
N LEU A 531 -33.71 -18.07 -12.03
CA LEU A 531 -33.20 -18.65 -10.79
C LEU A 531 -32.21 -17.76 -10.04
N THR A 532 -31.78 -16.62 -10.60
CA THR A 532 -30.79 -15.73 -9.95
C THR A 532 -31.12 -14.24 -10.06
N PHE A 533 -32.03 -13.83 -10.95
CA PHE A 533 -32.24 -12.43 -11.37
C PHE A 533 -31.00 -11.75 -11.96
N GLN A 534 -30.05 -12.51 -12.50
CA GLN A 534 -28.82 -11.99 -13.11
C GLN A 534 -28.71 -12.42 -14.58
N SER A 535 -28.25 -11.52 -15.45
CA SER A 535 -28.00 -11.83 -16.86
C SER A 535 -26.60 -12.42 -17.11
N LYS A 536 -25.70 -12.34 -16.13
CA LYS A 536 -24.30 -12.78 -16.22
C LYS A 536 -23.85 -13.48 -14.94
N GLY A 537 -22.74 -14.21 -15.01
CA GLY A 537 -22.11 -14.87 -13.86
C GLY A 537 -21.38 -16.14 -14.27
N ILE A 538 -20.90 -16.88 -13.27
CA ILE A 538 -20.22 -18.18 -13.44
C ILE A 538 -21.11 -19.19 -14.19
N PRO A 539 -20.54 -20.20 -14.88
CA PRO A 539 -21.33 -21.25 -15.54
C PRO A 539 -22.39 -21.84 -14.60
N PHE A 540 -23.61 -22.01 -15.11
CA PHE A 540 -24.78 -22.30 -14.27
C PHE A 540 -24.64 -23.63 -13.51
N ILE A 541 -23.97 -24.62 -14.09
CA ILE A 541 -23.68 -25.89 -13.40
C ILE A 541 -22.86 -25.70 -12.10
N TYR A 542 -21.90 -24.76 -12.09
CA TYR A 542 -21.13 -24.46 -10.87
C TYR A 542 -21.99 -23.75 -9.83
N LEU A 543 -22.97 -22.96 -10.26
CA LEU A 543 -23.92 -22.33 -9.36
C LEU A 543 -24.81 -23.37 -8.67
N ILE A 544 -25.29 -24.38 -9.40
CA ILE A 544 -26.07 -25.48 -8.79
C ILE A 544 -25.20 -26.28 -7.81
N LYS A 545 -23.93 -26.56 -8.15
CA LYS A 545 -22.97 -27.20 -7.23
C LYS A 545 -22.77 -26.40 -5.95
N LEU A 546 -22.63 -25.06 -6.05
CA LEU A 546 -22.56 -24.18 -4.89
C LEU A 546 -23.82 -24.25 -4.04
N TRP A 547 -25.00 -24.26 -4.66
CA TRP A 547 -26.27 -24.39 -3.95
C TRP A 547 -26.42 -25.73 -3.23
N ALA A 548 -26.02 -26.83 -3.87
CA ALA A 548 -26.00 -28.15 -3.26
C ALA A 548 -25.07 -28.19 -2.04
N SER A 549 -23.87 -27.64 -2.17
CA SER A 549 -22.91 -27.51 -1.07
C SER A 549 -23.45 -26.60 0.04
N ALA A 550 -24.01 -25.44 -0.30
CA ALA A 550 -24.57 -24.50 0.67
C ALA A 550 -25.69 -25.14 1.48
N ARG A 551 -26.53 -25.97 0.84
CA ARG A 551 -27.57 -26.73 1.52
C ARG A 551 -27.01 -27.82 2.42
N LYS A 552 -26.07 -28.64 1.92
CA LYS A 552 -25.41 -29.71 2.68
C LYS A 552 -24.82 -29.17 3.99
N HIS A 553 -24.18 -28.01 3.93
CA HIS A 553 -23.50 -27.39 5.06
C HIS A 553 -24.36 -26.37 5.83
N ASN A 554 -25.65 -26.22 5.52
CA ASN A 554 -26.55 -25.24 6.16
C ASN A 554 -25.99 -23.81 6.19
N ILE A 555 -25.40 -23.35 5.08
CA ILE A 555 -24.78 -22.03 4.98
C ILE A 555 -25.82 -20.92 5.24
N PRO A 556 -25.53 -19.94 6.13
CA PRO A 556 -26.41 -18.80 6.36
C PRO A 556 -26.74 -18.03 5.07
N ASN A 557 -27.93 -17.42 5.02
CA ASN A 557 -28.41 -16.63 3.87
C ASN A 557 -28.63 -17.40 2.55
N TYR A 558 -28.44 -18.71 2.52
CA TYR A 558 -28.74 -19.51 1.33
C TYR A 558 -30.25 -19.54 1.04
N PHE A 559 -30.63 -19.02 -0.13
CA PHE A 559 -32.00 -19.12 -0.63
C PHE A 559 -32.17 -20.40 -1.45
N SER A 560 -32.83 -21.39 -0.86
CA SER A 560 -32.92 -22.75 -1.42
C SER A 560 -33.57 -22.81 -2.80
N LEU A 561 -33.14 -23.78 -3.61
CA LEU A 561 -33.67 -23.96 -4.97
C LEU A 561 -35.20 -24.18 -4.95
N LYS A 562 -35.70 -24.91 -3.95
CA LYS A 562 -37.14 -25.07 -3.69
C LYS A 562 -37.86 -23.74 -3.52
N LYS A 563 -37.31 -22.82 -2.71
CA LYS A 563 -37.89 -21.48 -2.53
C LYS A 563 -37.88 -20.68 -3.84
N ARG A 564 -36.84 -20.84 -4.68
CA ARG A 564 -36.76 -20.19 -6.01
C ARG A 564 -37.89 -20.66 -6.91
N PHE A 565 -38.13 -21.97 -7.01
CA PHE A 565 -39.24 -22.50 -7.81
C PHE A 565 -40.62 -22.07 -7.30
N LEU A 566 -40.84 -22.07 -5.98
CA LEU A 566 -42.09 -21.57 -5.39
C LEU A 566 -42.31 -20.08 -5.70
N HIS A 567 -41.24 -19.28 -5.73
CA HIS A 567 -41.32 -17.89 -6.16
C HIS A 567 -41.70 -17.77 -7.64
N LEU A 568 -41.10 -18.58 -8.53
CA LEU A 568 -41.47 -18.60 -9.95
C LEU A 568 -42.95 -18.93 -10.17
N LYS A 569 -43.49 -19.89 -9.41
CA LYS A 569 -44.92 -20.22 -9.45
C LYS A 569 -45.78 -18.98 -9.14
N ASN A 570 -45.45 -18.26 -8.06
CA ASN A 570 -46.19 -17.08 -7.65
C ASN A 570 -46.04 -15.93 -8.65
N LEU A 571 -44.85 -15.75 -9.21
CA LEU A 571 -44.53 -14.68 -10.17
C LEU A 571 -45.30 -14.84 -11.48
N PHE A 572 -45.37 -16.08 -12.00
CA PHE A 572 -45.99 -16.37 -13.29
C PHE A 572 -47.42 -16.93 -13.20
N LYS A 573 -47.91 -17.17 -11.98
CA LYS A 573 -49.28 -17.65 -11.68
C LYS A 573 -49.62 -18.98 -12.37
N PHE A 574 -48.72 -19.96 -12.24
CA PHE A 574 -48.96 -21.35 -12.68
C PHE A 574 -49.70 -22.20 -11.64
#